data_AF-A0AAV4UFW3-F1
#
_entry.id   AF-A0AAV4UFW3-F1
#
_cell.length_a   1.000
_cell.length_b   1.000
_cell.length_c   1.000
_cell.angle_alpha   90.00
_cell.angle_beta   90.00
_cell.angle_gamma   90.00
#
_symmetry.space_group_name_H-M   'P 1'
#
loop_
_entity.id
_entity.type
_entity.pdbx_description
1 polymer ?
#
loop_
_entity_poly.entity_id
_entity_poly.type
_entity_poly.pdbx_seq_one_letter_code
_entity_poly.pdbx_strand_id
1 'polypeptide(L)' 'MFGSSAARHASANPSIKVCLVGPSEPTDEELSQREIFGSHYDEGRITRVLDNSPACQILSKHAIRRYKELEKLSGIT' A
#
# COMPACT_ATOMS: atom_id res chain seq x y z
N MET A 1 -2.04 -0.47 -4.40
CA MET A 1 -2.28 0.36 -3.19
C MET A 1 -3.52 -0.05 -2.41
N PHE A 2 -4.75 0.08 -2.95
CA PHE A 2 -5.97 -0.20 -2.17
C PHE A 2 -6.21 -1.69 -1.88
N GLY A 3 -6.19 -2.53 -2.91
CA GLY A 3 -6.49 -3.97 -2.76
C GLY A 3 -5.51 -4.69 -1.82
N SER A 4 -4.21 -4.47 -1.99
CA SER A 4 -3.18 -5.07 -1.11
C SER A 4 -3.29 -4.59 0.35
N SER A 5 -3.58 -3.31 0.57
CA SER A 5 -3.82 -2.78 1.93
C SER A 5 -5.07 -3.40 2.57
N ALA A 6 -6.18 -3.46 1.83
CA ALA A 6 -7.42 -4.08 2.30
C ALA A 6 -7.21 -5.56 2.64
N ALA A 7 -6.53 -6.32 1.77
CA ALA A 7 -6.22 -7.73 2.01
C ALA A 7 -5.37 -7.92 3.27
N ARG A 8 -4.30 -7.14 3.44
CA ARG A 8 -3.48 -7.16 4.67
C ARG A 8 -4.34 -6.96 5.92
N HIS A 9 -5.19 -5.95 5.92
CA HIS A 9 -6.02 -5.63 7.07
C HIS A 9 -7.09 -6.69 7.34
N ALA A 10 -7.73 -7.24 6.30
CA ALA A 10 -8.67 -8.34 6.44
C ALA A 10 -8.00 -9.61 6.99
N SER A 11 -6.80 -9.94 6.50
CA SER A 11 -6.02 -11.11 6.93
C SER A 11 -5.49 -11.02 8.36
N ALA A 12 -5.52 -9.83 8.98
CA ALA A 12 -5.15 -9.69 10.38
C ALA A 12 -6.13 -10.39 11.33
N ASN A 13 -7.36 -10.68 10.88
CA ASN A 13 -8.30 -11.49 11.63
C ASN A 13 -8.10 -12.99 11.31
N PRO A 14 -7.62 -13.82 12.27
CA PRO A 14 -7.35 -15.23 12.02
C PRO A 14 -8.62 -16.06 11.72
N SER A 15 -9.82 -15.54 12.00
CA SER A 15 -11.07 -16.23 11.69
C SER A 15 -11.54 -16.05 10.24
N ILE A 16 -10.88 -15.18 9.45
CA ILE A 16 -11.30 -14.84 8.08
C ILE A 16 -10.29 -15.44 7.09
N LYS A 17 -10.80 -16.10 6.05
CA LYS A 17 -10.01 -16.53 4.90
C LYS A 17 -10.06 -15.45 3.83
N VAL A 18 -8.90 -14.92 3.43
CA VAL A 18 -8.78 -13.84 2.45
C VAL A 18 -7.99 -14.34 1.25
N CYS A 19 -8.52 -14.10 0.05
CA CYS A 19 -7.82 -14.33 -1.22
C CYS A 19 -7.70 -13.00 -1.95
N LEU A 20 -6.46 -12.59 -2.26
CA LEU A 20 -6.18 -11.42 -3.09
C LEU A 20 -5.88 -11.90 -4.51
N VAL A 21 -6.70 -11.47 -5.47
CA VAL A 21 -6.52 -11.81 -6.89
C VAL A 21 -6.02 -10.55 -7.61
N GLY A 22 -4.89 -10.70 -8.30
CA GLY A 22 -4.26 -9.64 -9.09
C GLY A 22 -3.16 -10.22 -9.98
N PRO A 23 -2.61 -9.40 -10.89
CA PRO A 23 -1.43 -9.81 -11.66
C PRO A 23 -0.25 -10.09 -10.72
N SER A 24 0.65 -10.96 -11.16
CA SER A 24 1.93 -11.16 -10.48
C SER A 24 2.75 -9.87 -10.44
N GLU A 25 3.67 -9.77 -9.48
CA GLU A 25 4.71 -8.76 -9.55
C GLU A 25 5.55 -8.98 -10.83
N PRO A 26 5.90 -7.89 -11.56
CA PRO A 26 6.66 -8.01 -12.80
C PRO A 26 8.07 -8.54 -12.56
N THR A 27 8.62 -9.28 -13.52
CA THR A 27 10.04 -9.68 -13.51
C THR A 27 10.96 -8.49 -13.78
N ASP A 28 12.26 -8.65 -13.53
CA ASP A 28 13.25 -7.59 -13.81
C ASP A 28 13.27 -7.20 -15.29
N GLU A 29 13.09 -8.16 -16.21
CA GLU A 29 12.98 -7.87 -17.64
C GLU A 29 11.71 -7.07 -17.96
N GLU A 30 10.56 -7.46 -17.40
CA GLU A 30 9.28 -6.76 -17.58
C GLU A 30 9.35 -5.34 -17.00
N LEU A 31 10.00 -5.15 -15.85
CA LEU A 31 10.26 -3.85 -15.23
C LEU A 31 11.02 -2.90 -16.16
N SER A 32 11.98 -3.42 -16.94
CA SER A 32 12.80 -2.62 -17.86
C SER A 32 12.05 -2.16 -19.12
N GLN A 33 11.04 -2.91 -19.56
CA GLN A 33 10.29 -2.66 -20.81
C GLN A 33 8.90 -2.07 -20.58
N ARG A 34 8.44 -1.97 -19.32
CA ARG A 34 7.06 -1.58 -19.02
C ARG A 34 6.74 -0.13 -19.36
N GLU A 35 5.52 0.07 -19.83
CA GLU A 35 4.86 1.37 -19.79
C GLU A 35 4.22 1.57 -18.40
N ILE A 36 4.67 2.58 -17.67
CA ILE A 36 4.20 2.86 -16.31
C ILE A 36 2.86 3.59 -16.39
N PHE A 37 1.75 2.88 -16.14
CA PHE A 37 0.40 3.48 -16.09
C PHE A 37 -0.15 3.63 -14.66
N GLY A 38 0.54 3.07 -13.65
CA GLY A 38 0.08 3.02 -12.26
C GLY A 38 0.95 3.82 -11.31
N SER A 39 0.33 4.57 -10.39
CA SER A 39 1.04 5.33 -9.35
C SER A 39 1.76 4.46 -8.32
N HIS A 40 1.49 3.16 -8.28
CA HIS A 40 2.14 2.26 -7.33
C HIS A 40 3.56 1.83 -7.76
N TYR A 41 4.00 2.18 -8.96
CA TYR A 41 5.36 1.89 -9.43
C TYR A 41 6.38 3.00 -9.15
N ASP A 42 5.92 4.13 -8.60
CA ASP A 42 6.81 5.18 -8.13
C ASP A 42 7.50 4.74 -6.83
N GLU A 43 8.84 4.82 -6.81
CA GLU A 43 9.66 4.56 -5.63
C GLU A 43 9.45 5.63 -4.55
N GLY A 44 9.16 6.86 -4.96
CA GLY A 44 8.88 7.98 -4.07
C GLY A 44 7.37 8.23 -3.94
N ARG A 45 6.88 8.43 -2.71
CA ARG A 45 5.50 8.88 -2.49
C ARG A 45 5.43 10.01 -1.47
N ILE A 46 4.85 11.13 -1.86
CA ILE A 46 4.52 12.22 -0.94
C ILE A 46 3.30 11.80 -0.12
N THR A 47 3.41 11.85 1.21
CA THR A 47 2.30 11.61 2.13
C THR A 47 2.11 12.85 3.00
N ARG A 48 0.86 13.30 3.16
CA ARG A 48 0.54 14.53 3.90
C ARG A 48 -0.74 14.37 4.70
N VAL A 49 -0.82 15.09 5.81
CA VAL A 49 -2.03 15.19 6.63
C VAL A 49 -2.95 16.30 6.13
N LEU A 50 -2.39 17.41 5.63
CA LEU A 50 -3.17 18.55 5.17
C LEU A 50 -3.91 18.21 3.86
N ASP A 51 -5.23 18.32 3.89
CA ASP A 51 -6.12 18.04 2.78
C ASP A 51 -7.41 18.88 2.89
N ASN A 52 -8.07 19.20 1.78
CA ASN A 52 -9.33 19.95 1.83
C ASN A 52 -10.49 19.12 2.41
N SER A 53 -10.41 17.79 2.33
CA SER A 53 -11.38 16.87 2.91
C SER A 53 -11.00 16.48 4.34
N PRO A 54 -11.84 16.80 5.35
CA PRO A 54 -11.59 16.37 6.73
C PRO A 54 -11.46 14.85 6.88
N ALA A 55 -12.24 14.09 6.11
CA ALA A 55 -12.16 12.63 6.10
C ALA A 55 -10.78 12.15 5.62
N CYS A 56 -10.27 12.75 4.54
CA CYS A 56 -8.93 12.45 4.03
C CYS A 56 -7.85 12.83 5.03
N GLN A 57 -7.96 13.99 5.70
CA GLN A 57 -7.00 14.38 6.74
C GLN A 57 -6.91 13.35 7.87
N ILE A 58 -8.08 12.90 8.36
CA ILE A 58 -8.16 11.90 9.43
C ILE A 58 -7.53 10.59 8.97
N LEU A 59 -7.92 10.08 7.80
CA LEU A 59 -7.39 8.83 7.24
C LEU A 59 -5.88 8.90 7.05
N SER A 60 -5.35 9.99 6.45
CA SER A 60 -3.91 10.18 6.25
C SER A 60 -3.15 10.23 7.58
N LYS A 61 -3.69 10.94 8.59
CA LYS A 61 -3.09 10.99 9.93
C LYS A 61 -3.00 9.62 10.57
N HIS A 62 -4.03 8.79 10.44
CA HIS A 62 -4.01 7.42 10.95
C HIS A 62 -3.07 6.51 10.16
N ALA A 63 -3.02 6.64 8.83
CA ALA A 63 -2.10 5.87 7.98
C ALA A 63 -0.64 6.18 8.31
N ILE A 64 -0.24 7.46 8.33
CA ILE A 64 1.15 7.89 8.57
C ILE A 64 1.66 7.41 9.94
N ARG A 65 0.81 7.42 10.97
CA ARG A 65 1.19 6.92 12.31
C ARG A 65 1.61 5.45 12.33
N ARG A 66 1.24 4.67 11.32
CA ARG A 66 1.52 3.22 11.25
C ARG A 66 2.78 2.88 10.48
N TYR A 67 3.46 3.84 9.83
CA TYR A 67 4.59 3.52 8.95
C TYR A 67 5.70 2.75 9.68
N LYS A 68 6.07 3.17 10.90
CA LYS A 68 7.05 2.45 11.73
C LYS A 68 6.64 1.01 12.08
N GLU A 69 5.34 0.78 12.33
CA GLU A 69 4.80 -0.56 12.57
C GLU A 69 4.91 -1.40 11.30
N LEU A 70 4.58 -0.82 10.15
CA LEU A 70 4.63 -1.49 8.85
C LEU A 70 6.05 -1.87 8.46
N GLU A 71 7.03 -0.96 8.60
CA GLU A 71 8.46 -1.23 8.38
C GLU A 71 8.94 -2.41 9.24
N LYS A 72 8.59 -2.40 10.53
CA LYS A 72 8.95 -3.51 11.44
C LYS A 72 8.32 -4.84 11.03
N LEU A 73 7.07 -4.84 10.58
CA LEU A 73 6.35 -6.05 10.21
C LEU A 73 6.77 -6.59 8.83
N SER A 74 7.17 -5.71 7.90
CA SER A 74 7.58 -6.10 6.55
C SER A 74 9.08 -6.41 6.44
N GLY A 75 9.91 -5.86 7.34
CA GLY A 75 11.37 -5.92 7.23
C GLY A 75 11.95 -5.01 6.13
N ILE A 76 11.16 -4.05 5.63
CA ILE A 76 11.56 -3.09 4.59
C ILE A 76 11.81 -1.73 5.26
N THR A 77 12.92 -1.07 4.91
CA THR A 77 13.35 0.24 5.44
C THR A 77 13.69 1.20 4.31
#